data_AF-A0A6N2CIR7-F1
#
_entry.id   AF-A0A6N2CIR7-F1
#
_cell.length_a   1.000
_cell.length_b   1.000
_cell.length_c   1.000
_cell.angle_alpha   90.00
_cell.angle_beta   90.00
_cell.angle_gamma   90.00
#
_symmetry.space_group_name_H-M   'P 1'
#
loop_
_entity.id
_entity.type
_entity.pdbx_description
1 polymer ?
#
loop_
_entity_poly.entity_id
_entity_poly.type
_entity_poly.pdbx_seq_one_letter_code
_entity_poly.pdbx_strand_id
1 'polypeptide(L)'
;MSCKWPMLLSLLTIFIFFSNFTHGYEGADTHFQSPPLSETELGGVHGEGRNEVFAEGPSIVEAPVQSSSLILAAERTYRKDPLNGFKRYNGGWNIDDRHYWASVAYTAFPFFITALIWFVIFGLCLLFIFVCSRCCKREPYGYSSMAYALSLIFLALFAIAAIIGCVILYTGQEKFHSSTLNTLDYVVHQANVTADTLMNVSVYLAAAKQLAVDRILIPANVQTDIDYVQTKITSSASTLSTKTADNKDNVEHLIESVRTALIVLSVAMLALTFLGFVFSIFGMQVFVYILVVFGWILITGTLILCGIFLVLHNVTADTCVAMDQWIQNPTAHTALDDILPCVDYATAQETLTKSKEVTYNLVDIVNQVITNVSNINFSPNFAPFYYNQSGPVLPILCNLFNPDLTSHNCGPAEVDLNNATQVLNSYVCQVSPSSVCVTPGRLTPTLYSQMAAAVNMSYGLYQYGPFLVDLQNCDFVRQTFGDIYNVHCPGLLQYSKRVYVGLVMVTVAVLVSLTFWIIYARERRHRVYKKEHMSKLDEGVEVEGDKPTHEE
;
A
#
# COMPACT_ATOMS: atom_id res chain seq x y z
N MET A 1 10.29 -31.76 46.10
CA MET A 1 11.06 -32.00 44.84
C MET A 1 10.32 -31.62 43.54
N SER A 2 9.00 -31.40 43.47
CA SER A 2 8.30 -31.16 42.18
C SER A 2 8.28 -29.74 41.60
N CYS A 3 8.99 -28.76 42.19
CA CYS A 3 8.76 -27.33 41.91
C CYS A 3 9.83 -26.66 41.02
N LYS A 4 10.69 -27.42 40.32
CA LYS A 4 11.84 -26.85 39.59
C LYS A 4 11.85 -27.09 38.07
N TRP A 5 11.08 -28.05 37.58
CA TRP A 5 11.11 -28.46 36.17
C TRP A 5 10.07 -27.80 35.24
N PRO A 6 8.82 -27.49 35.64
CA PRO A 6 7.80 -27.13 34.65
C PRO A 6 8.03 -25.76 34.01
N MET A 7 8.57 -24.79 34.76
CA MET A 7 8.84 -23.44 34.24
C MET A 7 10.06 -23.41 33.30
N LEU A 8 11.12 -24.15 33.62
CA LEU A 8 12.32 -24.28 32.79
C LEU A 8 12.05 -25.10 31.52
N LEU A 9 11.24 -26.17 31.60
CA LEU A 9 10.77 -26.91 30.42
C LEU A 9 9.83 -26.06 29.56
N SER A 10 8.93 -25.28 30.16
CA SER A 10 8.02 -24.38 29.42
C SER A 10 8.81 -23.28 28.69
N LEU A 11 9.86 -22.74 29.31
CA LEU A 11 10.74 -21.76 28.69
C LEU A 11 11.65 -22.36 27.61
N LEU A 12 12.18 -23.57 27.81
CA LEU A 12 12.95 -24.29 26.79
C LEU A 12 12.08 -24.70 25.59
N THR A 13 10.83 -25.10 25.83
CA THR A 13 9.88 -25.43 24.75
C THR A 13 9.47 -24.19 23.98
N ILE A 14 9.24 -23.05 24.65
CA ILE A 14 8.99 -21.76 23.97
C ILE A 14 10.23 -21.33 23.17
N PHE A 15 11.44 -21.46 23.72
CA PHE A 15 12.68 -21.15 23.01
C PHE A 15 12.91 -22.04 21.79
N ILE A 16 12.75 -23.37 21.93
CA ILE A 16 12.82 -24.33 20.81
C ILE A 16 11.73 -24.07 19.77
N PHE A 17 10.53 -23.68 20.20
CA PHE A 17 9.45 -23.28 19.30
C PHE A 17 9.84 -22.03 18.49
N PHE A 18 10.39 -20.99 19.13
CA PHE A 18 10.89 -19.81 18.41
C PHE A 18 12.03 -20.15 17.44
N SER A 19 13.02 -20.96 17.86
CA SER A 19 14.16 -21.34 17.01
C SER A 19 13.73 -22.10 15.76
N ASN A 20 12.74 -22.99 15.86
CA ASN A 20 12.20 -23.74 14.73
C ASN A 20 11.38 -22.86 13.76
N PHE A 21 10.70 -21.82 14.27
CA PHE A 21 9.94 -20.90 13.43
C PHE A 21 10.82 -19.84 12.76
N THR A 22 11.92 -19.41 13.38
CA THR A 22 12.91 -18.55 12.70
C THR A 22 13.65 -19.28 11.59
N HIS A 23 13.94 -20.57 11.73
CA HIS A 23 14.61 -21.35 10.67
C HIS A 23 13.67 -21.71 9.50
N GLY A 24 12.36 -21.83 9.75
CA GLY A 24 11.36 -22.05 8.71
C GLY A 24 11.18 -20.86 7.74
N TYR A 25 11.76 -19.69 8.05
CA TYR A 25 11.67 -18.48 7.22
C TYR A 25 12.89 -18.28 6.29
N GLU A 26 14.03 -18.93 6.55
CA GLU A 26 15.17 -18.91 5.62
C GLU A 26 14.91 -19.76 4.36
N GLY A 27 13.95 -20.68 4.39
CA GLY A 27 13.56 -21.49 3.22
C GLY A 27 12.73 -20.76 2.16
N ALA A 28 12.42 -19.47 2.35
CA ALA A 28 11.67 -18.65 1.39
C ALA A 28 12.51 -17.52 0.75
N ASP A 29 13.80 -17.41 1.12
CA ASP A 29 14.76 -16.45 0.55
C ASP A 29 15.82 -17.21 -0.31
N THR A 30 15.38 -17.95 -1.34
CA THR A 30 16.27 -18.35 -2.46
C THR A 30 15.52 -18.43 -3.79
N HIS A 31 15.02 -17.31 -4.30
CA HIS A 31 14.91 -17.09 -5.75
C HIS A 31 15.12 -15.61 -6.06
N PHE A 32 16.30 -15.12 -5.70
CA PHE A 32 16.88 -13.94 -6.34
C PHE A 32 17.72 -14.46 -7.50
N GLN A 33 17.11 -14.59 -8.67
CA GLN A 33 17.83 -14.90 -9.89
C GLN A 33 17.40 -13.90 -10.96
N SER A 34 18.31 -12.98 -11.27
CA SER A 34 18.29 -12.21 -12.51
C SER A 34 18.11 -13.16 -13.69
N PRO A 35 17.33 -12.79 -14.73
CA PRO A 35 17.06 -13.70 -15.83
C PRO A 35 18.35 -13.98 -16.61
N PRO A 36 18.67 -15.25 -16.95
CA PRO A 36 19.63 -15.51 -17.99
C PRO A 36 18.97 -15.35 -19.36
N LEU A 37 19.75 -14.79 -20.28
CA LEU A 37 19.51 -14.76 -21.72
C LEU A 37 18.98 -16.12 -22.24
N SER A 38 17.98 -16.03 -23.11
CA SER A 38 17.46 -17.16 -23.88
C SER A 38 18.53 -17.70 -24.84
N GLU A 39 19.05 -18.89 -24.56
CA GLU A 39 19.66 -19.75 -25.58
C GLU A 39 18.81 -21.01 -25.73
N THR A 40 18.29 -21.15 -26.95
CA THR A 40 17.63 -22.30 -27.56
C THR A 40 18.49 -23.55 -27.39
N GLU A 41 17.95 -24.66 -26.85
CA GLU A 41 18.31 -26.01 -27.29
C GLU A 41 17.25 -27.06 -26.91
N LEU A 42 17.26 -28.11 -27.72
CA LEU A 42 16.26 -29.11 -28.04
C LEU A 42 16.43 -30.38 -27.20
N GLY A 43 15.32 -31.02 -26.79
CA GLY A 43 15.27 -32.39 -26.26
C GLY A 43 14.34 -32.48 -25.05
N GLY A 44 13.30 -33.31 -24.96
CA GLY A 44 13.01 -34.58 -25.62
C GLY A 44 12.89 -35.65 -24.54
N VAL A 45 11.69 -35.87 -23.96
CA VAL A 45 11.37 -37.10 -23.20
C VAL A 45 9.90 -37.48 -23.41
N HIS A 46 9.71 -38.78 -23.56
CA HIS A 46 8.58 -39.55 -24.06
C HIS A 46 7.81 -40.23 -22.91
N GLY A 47 6.54 -40.59 -23.16
CA GLY A 47 5.71 -41.46 -22.29
C GLY A 47 4.22 -41.06 -22.34
N GLU A 48 3.44 -41.52 -23.34
CA GLU A 48 2.62 -42.76 -23.31
C GLU A 48 1.30 -42.56 -22.54
N GLY A 49 0.08 -42.70 -23.06
CA GLY A 49 -0.48 -43.08 -24.35
C GLY A 49 -1.95 -43.47 -24.11
N ARG A 50 -2.92 -42.92 -24.87
CA ARG A 50 -4.24 -43.57 -25.10
C ARG A 50 -4.93 -42.96 -26.32
N ASN A 51 -5.16 -43.80 -27.33
CA ASN A 51 -5.85 -43.48 -28.58
C ASN A 51 -7.37 -43.61 -28.43
N GLU A 52 -8.13 -42.73 -29.09
CA GLU A 52 -9.39 -43.07 -29.76
C GLU A 52 -9.59 -42.14 -30.98
N VAL A 53 -10.12 -42.71 -32.06
CA VAL A 53 -10.12 -42.23 -33.44
C VAL A 53 -11.54 -41.84 -33.85
N PHE A 54 -11.75 -40.74 -34.58
CA PHE A 54 -12.39 -40.69 -35.93
C PHE A 54 -12.67 -39.25 -36.46
N ALA A 55 -12.30 -39.05 -37.74
CA ALA A 55 -12.93 -38.26 -38.83
C ALA A 55 -12.81 -36.70 -38.92
N GLU A 56 -11.83 -36.26 -39.72
CA GLU A 56 -11.82 -35.36 -40.92
C GLU A 56 -12.94 -34.29 -41.19
N GLY A 57 -12.52 -33.02 -41.41
CA GLY A 57 -13.22 -32.02 -42.26
C GLY A 57 -13.27 -30.57 -41.71
N PRO A 58 -12.88 -29.52 -42.46
CA PRO A 58 -12.39 -28.26 -41.90
C PRO A 58 -13.49 -27.23 -41.62
N SER A 59 -13.31 -26.44 -40.56
CA SER A 59 -13.99 -25.16 -40.38
C SER A 59 -13.00 -24.23 -39.70
N ILE A 60 -12.52 -23.24 -40.47
CA ILE A 60 -11.84 -22.06 -39.93
C ILE A 60 -12.93 -21.31 -39.16
N VAL A 61 -13.09 -21.69 -37.90
CA VAL A 61 -13.71 -20.84 -36.88
C VAL A 61 -12.50 -20.26 -36.16
N GLU A 62 -12.25 -18.97 -36.36
CA GLU A 62 -11.39 -18.20 -35.47
C GLU A 62 -11.80 -18.54 -34.04
N ALA A 63 -10.90 -19.19 -33.31
CA ALA A 63 -11.08 -19.41 -31.90
C ALA A 63 -11.27 -18.04 -31.25
N PRO A 64 -12.25 -17.86 -30.34
CA PRO A 64 -12.23 -16.68 -29.50
C PRO A 64 -10.88 -16.71 -28.77
N VAL A 65 -10.17 -15.58 -28.76
CA VAL A 65 -8.94 -15.41 -27.98
C VAL A 65 -9.28 -15.89 -26.56
N GLN A 66 -8.80 -17.08 -26.19
CA GLN A 66 -8.90 -17.56 -24.81
C GLN A 66 -7.98 -16.66 -24.02
N SER A 67 -8.53 -15.58 -23.49
CA SER A 67 -7.92 -14.79 -22.43
C SER A 67 -7.61 -15.75 -21.28
N SER A 68 -6.37 -16.21 -21.22
CA SER A 68 -5.90 -17.05 -20.13
C SER A 68 -6.05 -16.26 -18.84
N SER A 69 -6.82 -16.79 -17.89
CA SER A 69 -6.88 -16.19 -16.57
C SER A 69 -5.51 -16.32 -15.89
N LEU A 70 -5.01 -15.21 -15.38
CA LEU A 70 -3.75 -15.16 -14.66
C LEU A 70 -4.02 -14.91 -13.18
N ILE A 71 -3.51 -15.82 -12.35
CA ILE A 71 -3.59 -15.73 -10.90
C ILE A 71 -2.40 -14.90 -10.41
N LEU A 72 -2.67 -13.69 -9.93
CA LEU A 72 -1.64 -12.77 -9.43
C LEU A 72 -1.00 -13.32 -8.14
N ALA A 73 0.32 -13.16 -8.00
CA ALA A 73 1.14 -13.64 -6.89
C ALA A 73 0.86 -15.10 -6.46
N ALA A 74 0.56 -15.98 -7.41
CA ALA A 74 0.09 -17.35 -7.14
C ALA A 74 1.03 -18.16 -6.23
N GLU A 75 2.34 -18.12 -6.49
CA GLU A 75 3.32 -18.88 -5.70
C GLU A 75 3.41 -18.36 -4.25
N ARG A 76 3.42 -17.03 -4.08
CA ARG A 76 3.58 -16.38 -2.79
C ARG A 76 2.34 -16.49 -1.91
N THR A 77 1.15 -16.50 -2.52
CA THR A 77 -0.15 -16.60 -1.85
C THR A 77 -0.55 -18.04 -1.54
N TYR A 78 0.24 -19.04 -1.98
CA TYR A 78 -0.01 -20.47 -1.75
C TYR A 78 0.20 -20.92 -0.29
N ARG A 79 -0.71 -20.47 0.59
CA ARG A 79 -0.65 -20.57 2.06
C ARG A 79 -1.85 -21.35 2.60
N LYS A 80 -1.78 -21.85 3.84
CA LYS A 80 -2.93 -22.53 4.47
C LYS A 80 -4.06 -21.54 4.75
N ASP A 81 -5.28 -21.90 4.38
CA ASP A 81 -6.47 -21.11 4.64
C ASP A 81 -7.36 -21.78 5.72
N PRO A 82 -7.49 -21.16 6.91
CA PRO A 82 -8.32 -21.71 7.99
C PRO A 82 -9.83 -21.71 7.67
N LEU A 83 -10.32 -20.89 6.74
CA LEU A 83 -11.74 -20.86 6.36
C LEU A 83 -12.12 -22.00 5.40
N ASN A 84 -11.14 -22.60 4.71
CA ASN A 84 -11.33 -23.73 3.80
C ASN A 84 -10.70 -25.02 4.35
N GLY A 85 -10.94 -25.30 5.64
CA GLY A 85 -10.47 -26.54 6.27
C GLY A 85 -8.95 -26.73 6.24
N PHE A 86 -8.18 -25.63 6.28
CA PHE A 86 -6.72 -25.60 6.20
C PHE A 86 -6.12 -26.12 4.89
N LYS A 87 -6.94 -26.21 3.83
CA LYS A 87 -6.44 -26.42 2.46
C LYS A 87 -5.58 -25.23 2.05
N ARG A 88 -4.65 -25.45 1.13
CA ARG A 88 -3.83 -24.36 0.60
C ARG A 88 -4.67 -23.49 -0.33
N TYR A 89 -4.60 -22.19 -0.11
CA TYR A 89 -5.24 -21.16 -0.91
C TYR A 89 -4.55 -21.06 -2.27
N ASN A 90 -5.33 -21.07 -3.34
CA ASN A 90 -4.87 -21.07 -4.73
C ASN A 90 -5.50 -19.94 -5.56
N GLY A 91 -6.19 -18.99 -4.93
CA GLY A 91 -6.89 -17.89 -5.61
C GLY A 91 -6.02 -16.70 -6.01
N GLY A 92 -4.75 -16.66 -5.56
CA GLY A 92 -3.86 -15.54 -5.87
C GLY A 92 -4.10 -14.32 -4.99
N TRP A 93 -3.44 -13.22 -5.30
CA TRP A 93 -3.74 -11.94 -4.68
C TRP A 93 -5.12 -11.46 -5.14
N ASN A 94 -6.05 -11.31 -4.19
CA ASN A 94 -7.38 -10.76 -4.41
C ASN A 94 -7.89 -10.11 -3.11
N ILE A 95 -8.04 -8.78 -3.10
CA ILE A 95 -8.46 -8.03 -1.91
C ILE A 95 -9.93 -8.32 -1.53
N ASP A 96 -10.78 -8.65 -2.49
CA ASP A 96 -12.21 -8.91 -2.24
C ASP A 96 -12.47 -10.33 -1.73
N ASP A 97 -11.50 -11.23 -1.90
CA ASP A 97 -11.61 -12.61 -1.45
C ASP A 97 -11.33 -12.75 0.06
N ARG A 98 -12.32 -13.24 0.80
CA ARG A 98 -12.18 -13.52 2.24
C ARG A 98 -11.14 -14.62 2.52
N HIS A 99 -10.96 -15.57 1.61
CA HIS A 99 -9.99 -16.65 1.74
C HIS A 99 -8.54 -16.13 1.60
N TYR A 100 -8.31 -15.10 0.77
CA TYR A 100 -7.03 -14.39 0.71
C TYR A 100 -6.67 -13.82 2.10
N TRP A 101 -7.57 -13.01 2.68
CA TRP A 101 -7.35 -12.39 4.00
C TRP A 101 -7.15 -13.41 5.13
N ALA A 102 -7.93 -14.49 5.12
CA ALA A 102 -7.78 -15.57 6.09
C ALA A 102 -6.42 -16.29 5.96
N SER A 103 -5.97 -16.56 4.74
CA SER A 103 -4.71 -17.23 4.47
C SER A 103 -3.49 -16.38 4.88
N VAL A 104 -3.51 -15.07 4.60
CA VAL A 104 -2.42 -14.17 5.00
C VAL A 104 -2.41 -13.92 6.50
N ALA A 105 -3.58 -13.74 7.14
CA ALA A 105 -3.68 -13.60 8.58
C ALA A 105 -3.19 -14.85 9.32
N TYR A 106 -3.42 -16.04 8.76
CA TYR A 106 -2.96 -17.31 9.33
C TYR A 106 -1.42 -17.42 9.40
N THR A 107 -0.67 -16.66 8.58
CA THR A 107 0.80 -16.62 8.70
C THR A 107 1.28 -16.08 10.06
N ALA A 108 0.48 -15.21 10.70
CA ALA A 108 0.78 -14.66 12.02
C ALA A 108 0.21 -15.49 13.19
N PHE A 109 -0.53 -16.56 12.91
CA PHE A 109 -1.12 -17.43 13.92
C PHE A 109 -0.12 -17.93 14.98
N PRO A 110 1.12 -18.33 14.64
CA PRO A 110 2.11 -18.75 15.64
C PRO A 110 2.37 -17.67 16.70
N PHE A 111 2.50 -16.40 16.31
CA PHE A 111 2.75 -15.30 17.24
C PHE A 111 1.59 -15.08 18.20
N PHE A 112 0.36 -15.12 17.72
CA PHE A 112 -0.82 -14.94 18.56
C PHE A 112 -1.02 -16.10 19.55
N ILE A 113 -0.80 -17.33 19.12
CA ILE A 113 -0.84 -18.50 20.01
C ILE A 113 0.29 -18.44 21.04
N THR A 114 1.52 -18.09 20.63
CA THR A 114 2.61 -17.94 21.58
C THR A 114 2.35 -16.80 22.57
N ALA A 115 1.75 -15.69 22.14
CA ALA A 115 1.35 -14.60 23.04
C ALA A 115 0.31 -15.06 24.06
N LEU A 116 -0.70 -15.83 23.63
CA LEU A 116 -1.73 -16.38 24.50
C LEU A 116 -1.16 -17.37 25.51
N ILE A 117 -0.35 -18.32 25.04
CA ILE A 117 0.31 -19.33 25.88
C ILE A 117 1.23 -18.65 26.90
N TRP A 118 2.06 -17.70 26.45
CA TRP A 118 2.93 -16.92 27.33
C TRP A 118 2.13 -16.15 28.37
N PHE A 119 1.07 -15.47 27.96
CA PHE A 119 0.23 -14.69 28.85
C PHE A 119 -0.38 -15.57 29.96
N VAL A 120 -1.00 -16.68 29.58
CA VAL A 120 -1.69 -17.59 30.52
C VAL A 120 -0.71 -18.36 31.39
N ILE A 121 0.28 -19.06 30.81
CA ILE A 121 1.19 -19.92 31.57
C ILE A 121 2.04 -19.07 32.52
N PHE A 122 2.65 -17.99 32.03
CA PHE A 122 3.50 -17.16 32.87
C PHE A 122 2.70 -16.45 33.96
N GLY A 123 1.49 -15.97 33.64
CA GLY A 123 0.56 -15.39 34.61
C GLY A 123 0.17 -16.38 35.72
N LEU A 124 -0.21 -17.61 35.36
CA LEU A 124 -0.51 -18.67 36.34
C LEU A 124 0.71 -19.04 37.18
N CYS A 125 1.91 -19.10 36.60
CA CYS A 125 3.15 -19.32 37.34
C CYS A 125 3.42 -18.21 38.36
N LEU A 126 3.25 -16.94 37.98
CA LEU A 126 3.41 -15.80 38.90
C LEU A 126 2.40 -15.85 40.05
N LEU A 127 1.13 -16.16 39.75
CA LEU A 127 0.07 -16.33 40.76
C LEU A 127 0.38 -17.50 41.71
N PHE A 128 0.82 -18.63 41.18
CA PHE A 128 1.20 -19.78 41.99
C PHE A 128 2.41 -19.47 42.89
N ILE A 129 3.43 -18.79 42.38
CA ILE A 129 4.58 -18.34 43.19
C ILE A 129 4.13 -17.41 44.31
N PHE A 130 3.20 -16.49 44.02
CA PHE A 130 2.64 -15.57 45.02
C PHE A 130 1.89 -16.33 46.13
N VAL A 131 1.00 -17.26 45.77
CA VAL A 131 0.23 -18.07 46.74
C VAL A 131 1.13 -19.01 47.54
N CYS A 132 2.05 -19.73 46.90
CA CYS A 132 2.98 -20.62 47.60
C CYS A 132 3.96 -19.88 48.51
N SER A 133 4.32 -18.63 48.18
CA SER A 133 5.14 -17.81 49.08
C SER A 133 4.43 -17.47 50.40
N ARG A 134 3.09 -17.48 50.42
CA ARG A 134 2.28 -17.30 51.64
C ARG A 134 2.04 -18.62 52.40
N CYS A 135 1.99 -19.76 51.70
CA CYS A 135 1.56 -21.03 52.29
C CYS A 135 2.69 -22.01 52.66
N CYS A 136 3.90 -21.91 52.08
CA CYS A 136 4.96 -22.90 52.29
C CYS A 136 6.26 -22.29 52.86
N LYS A 137 6.76 -22.84 53.96
CA LYS A 137 8.15 -22.60 54.41
C LYS A 137 9.11 -23.25 53.40
N ARG A 138 10.00 -22.45 52.80
CA ARG A 138 10.95 -22.93 51.79
C ARG A 138 12.11 -23.67 52.47
N GLU A 139 12.34 -24.92 52.08
CA GLU A 139 13.53 -25.69 52.47
C GLU A 139 14.81 -25.04 51.90
N PRO A 140 15.91 -25.01 52.68
CA PRO A 140 17.16 -24.41 52.26
C PRO A 140 17.84 -25.30 51.20
N TYR A 141 17.75 -24.87 49.94
CA TYR A 141 18.49 -25.47 48.83
C TYR A 141 19.93 -24.91 48.77
N GLY A 142 20.89 -25.75 48.39
CA GLY A 142 22.30 -25.37 48.25
C GLY A 142 22.56 -24.36 47.12
N TYR A 143 23.44 -23.40 47.39
CA TYR A 143 23.91 -22.34 46.47
C TYR A 143 24.89 -22.89 45.42
N SER A 144 24.71 -22.55 44.14
CA SER A 144 25.67 -22.86 43.07
C SER A 144 26.34 -21.60 42.52
N SER A 145 27.66 -21.47 42.76
CA SER A 145 28.44 -20.29 42.31
C SER A 145 28.52 -20.18 40.78
N MET A 146 28.54 -21.32 40.08
CA MET A 146 28.58 -21.35 38.61
C MET A 146 27.28 -20.82 38.01
N ALA A 147 26.13 -21.21 38.56
CA ALA A 147 24.83 -20.74 38.06
C ALA A 147 24.65 -19.23 38.26
N TYR A 148 25.16 -18.68 39.36
CA TYR A 148 25.13 -17.24 39.64
C TYR A 148 26.00 -16.43 38.65
N ALA A 149 27.25 -16.83 38.42
CA ALA A 149 28.15 -16.15 37.49
C ALA A 149 27.65 -16.22 36.05
N LEU A 150 27.21 -17.41 35.62
CA LEU A 150 26.69 -17.65 34.28
C LEU A 150 25.41 -16.85 34.00
N SER A 151 24.48 -16.79 34.98
CA SER A 151 23.27 -15.96 34.85
C SER A 151 23.60 -14.48 34.65
N LEU A 152 24.61 -13.95 35.36
CA LEU A 152 24.99 -12.55 35.24
C LEU A 152 25.63 -12.23 33.88
N ILE A 153 26.45 -13.14 33.34
CA ILE A 153 27.03 -13.01 31.99
C ILE A 153 25.92 -13.01 30.93
N PHE A 154 24.99 -13.97 30.99
CA PHE A 154 23.87 -14.02 30.06
C PHE A 154 22.97 -12.77 30.14
N LEU A 155 22.72 -12.25 31.34
CA LEU A 155 21.97 -11.01 31.51
C LEU A 155 22.64 -9.80 30.84
N ALA A 156 23.97 -9.71 30.93
CA ALA A 156 24.71 -8.65 30.23
C ALA A 156 24.59 -8.81 28.70
N LEU A 157 24.75 -10.03 28.18
CA LEU A 157 24.64 -10.32 26.75
C LEU A 157 23.24 -10.01 26.19
N PHE A 158 22.18 -10.43 26.89
CA PHE A 158 20.81 -10.16 26.45
C PHE A 158 20.41 -8.69 26.61
N ALA A 159 20.97 -7.97 27.57
CA ALA A 159 20.80 -6.52 27.63
C ALA A 159 21.43 -5.83 26.39
N ILE A 160 22.63 -6.24 25.97
CA ILE A 160 23.26 -5.74 24.74
C ILE A 160 22.42 -6.10 23.51
N ALA A 161 21.93 -7.34 23.42
CA ALA A 161 21.06 -7.78 22.32
C ALA A 161 19.74 -6.98 22.27
N ALA A 162 19.14 -6.69 23.42
CA ALA A 162 17.94 -5.86 23.51
C ALA A 162 18.21 -4.42 23.04
N ILE A 163 19.37 -3.84 23.40
CA ILE A 163 19.78 -2.51 22.92
C ILE A 163 19.90 -2.50 21.40
N ILE A 164 20.62 -3.49 20.83
CA ILE A 164 20.77 -3.62 19.37
C ILE A 164 19.40 -3.78 18.70
N GLY A 165 18.54 -4.65 19.23
CA GLY A 165 17.19 -4.87 18.73
C GLY A 165 16.34 -3.58 18.74
N CYS A 166 16.40 -2.81 19.82
CA CYS A 166 15.69 -1.53 19.93
C CYS A 166 16.22 -0.49 18.94
N VAL A 167 17.53 -0.44 18.68
CA VAL A 167 18.11 0.45 17.65
C VAL A 167 17.65 0.05 16.25
N ILE A 168 17.63 -1.26 15.93
CA ILE A 168 17.13 -1.75 14.65
C ILE A 168 15.64 -1.43 14.50
N LEU A 169 14.84 -1.63 15.56
CA LEU A 169 13.42 -1.30 15.56
C LEU A 169 13.19 0.20 15.37
N TYR A 170 13.93 1.04 16.10
CA TYR A 170 13.81 2.49 16.02
C TYR A 170 14.16 3.03 14.63
N THR A 171 15.27 2.56 14.04
CA THR A 171 15.67 2.98 12.69
C THR A 171 14.78 2.37 11.61
N GLY A 172 14.30 1.14 11.82
CA GLY A 172 13.37 0.46 10.92
C GLY A 172 12.01 1.17 10.85
N GLN A 173 11.43 1.54 12.00
CA GLN A 173 10.10 2.15 12.06
C GLN A 173 10.08 3.52 11.37
N GLU A 174 11.14 4.32 11.53
CA GLU A 174 11.22 5.67 10.99
C GLU A 174 11.24 5.62 9.47
N LYS A 175 12.08 4.73 8.92
CA LYS A 175 12.17 4.51 7.49
C LYS A 175 10.92 3.85 6.91
N PHE A 176 10.31 2.92 7.63
CA PHE A 176 9.05 2.30 7.23
C PHE A 176 7.93 3.36 7.14
N HIS A 177 7.74 4.15 8.20
CA HIS A 177 6.76 5.23 8.24
C HIS A 177 6.95 6.23 7.10
N SER A 178 8.18 6.76 6.92
CA SER A 178 8.46 7.70 5.82
C SER A 178 8.26 7.06 4.45
N SER A 179 8.66 5.81 4.25
CA SER A 179 8.46 5.10 2.98
C SER A 179 6.97 4.92 2.67
N THR A 180 6.14 4.58 3.67
CA THR A 180 4.70 4.41 3.48
C THR A 180 4.00 5.75 3.21
N LEU A 181 4.36 6.82 3.91
CA LEU A 181 3.82 8.15 3.63
C LEU A 181 4.17 8.63 2.21
N ASN A 182 5.43 8.45 1.77
CA ASN A 182 5.83 8.81 0.42
C ASN A 182 5.05 8.03 -0.65
N THR A 183 4.74 6.74 -0.41
CA THR A 183 3.90 5.95 -1.32
C THR A 183 2.46 6.44 -1.35
N LEU A 184 1.87 6.77 -0.19
CA LEU A 184 0.51 7.32 -0.12
C LEU A 184 0.42 8.69 -0.80
N ASP A 185 1.42 9.55 -0.59
CA ASP A 185 1.54 10.85 -1.25
C ASP A 185 1.59 10.72 -2.76
N TYR A 186 2.38 9.77 -3.27
CA TYR A 186 2.46 9.49 -4.70
C TYR A 186 1.10 9.04 -5.25
N VAL A 187 0.41 8.11 -4.59
CA VAL A 187 -0.92 7.63 -5.01
C VAL A 187 -1.95 8.77 -5.00
N VAL A 188 -1.99 9.59 -3.94
CA VAL A 188 -2.88 10.75 -3.87
C VAL A 188 -2.56 11.77 -4.95
N HIS A 189 -1.28 12.01 -5.23
CA HIS A 189 -0.86 12.92 -6.29
C HIS A 189 -1.37 12.47 -7.65
N GLN A 190 -1.18 11.19 -8.01
CA GLN A 190 -1.68 10.64 -9.27
C GLN A 190 -3.20 10.67 -9.37
N ALA A 191 -3.91 10.40 -8.27
CA ALA A 191 -5.36 10.52 -8.20
C ALA A 191 -5.84 11.98 -8.41
N ASN A 192 -5.16 12.96 -7.82
CA ASN A 192 -5.46 14.38 -7.98
C ASN A 192 -5.18 14.86 -9.41
N VAL A 193 -4.05 14.49 -10.01
CA VAL A 193 -3.75 14.80 -11.43
C VAL A 193 -4.85 14.25 -12.35
N THR A 194 -5.31 13.03 -12.09
CA THR A 194 -6.42 12.42 -12.84
C THR A 194 -7.73 13.19 -12.63
N ALA A 195 -8.07 13.51 -11.37
CA ALA A 195 -9.28 14.25 -11.04
C ALA A 195 -9.29 15.66 -11.66
N ASP A 196 -8.19 16.39 -11.57
CA ASP A 196 -8.03 17.73 -12.15
C ASP A 196 -8.16 17.70 -13.67
N THR A 197 -7.56 16.68 -14.31
CA THR A 197 -7.65 16.50 -15.77
C THR A 197 -9.09 16.20 -16.20
N LEU A 198 -9.78 15.32 -15.47
CA LEU A 198 -11.20 15.02 -15.70
C LEU A 198 -12.10 16.26 -15.46
N MET A 199 -11.81 17.07 -14.44
CA MET A 199 -12.51 18.33 -14.20
C MET A 199 -12.29 19.32 -15.33
N ASN A 200 -11.06 19.48 -15.84
CA ASN A 200 -10.78 20.31 -17.00
C ASN A 200 -11.57 19.86 -18.23
N VAL A 201 -11.60 18.55 -18.51
CA VAL A 201 -12.41 17.95 -19.58
C VAL A 201 -13.90 18.32 -19.39
N SER A 202 -14.42 18.23 -18.17
CA SER A 202 -15.81 18.58 -17.87
C SER A 202 -16.15 20.05 -18.21
N VAL A 203 -15.21 20.97 -18.04
CA VAL A 203 -15.36 22.39 -18.40
C VAL A 203 -15.47 22.57 -19.92
N TYR A 204 -14.63 21.86 -20.68
CA TYR A 204 -14.70 21.89 -22.15
C TYR A 204 -15.98 21.23 -22.68
N LEU A 205 -16.46 20.15 -22.05
CA LEU A 205 -17.77 19.57 -22.39
C LEU A 205 -18.93 20.51 -22.04
N ALA A 206 -18.83 21.28 -20.96
CA ALA A 206 -19.85 22.28 -20.61
C ALA A 206 -19.96 23.38 -21.68
N ALA A 207 -18.85 23.75 -22.33
CA ALA A 207 -18.87 24.69 -23.45
C ALA A 207 -19.70 24.15 -24.62
N ALA A 208 -19.67 22.84 -24.88
CA ALA A 208 -20.48 22.21 -25.94
C ALA A 208 -22.00 22.40 -25.74
N LYS A 209 -22.48 22.62 -24.52
CA LYS A 209 -23.89 22.96 -24.26
C LYS A 209 -24.29 24.32 -24.81
N GLN A 210 -23.36 25.26 -24.91
CA GLN A 210 -23.65 26.57 -25.50
C GLN A 210 -23.95 26.46 -27.00
N LEU A 211 -23.49 25.40 -27.68
CA LEU A 211 -23.83 25.09 -29.08
C LEU A 211 -25.30 24.67 -29.26
N ALA A 212 -25.95 24.20 -28.18
CA ALA A 212 -27.30 23.63 -28.21
C ALA A 212 -28.41 24.67 -28.02
N VAL A 213 -28.14 25.75 -27.26
CA VAL A 213 -29.17 26.73 -26.84
C VAL A 213 -29.74 27.52 -28.04
N ASP A 214 -28.96 27.66 -29.12
CA ASP A 214 -29.33 28.46 -30.30
C ASP A 214 -29.68 27.62 -31.56
N ARG A 215 -29.93 26.31 -31.40
CA ARG A 215 -30.58 25.39 -32.37
C ARG A 215 -29.90 25.09 -33.73
N ILE A 216 -28.62 25.40 -33.93
CA ILE A 216 -28.00 25.20 -35.27
C ILE A 216 -27.10 23.95 -35.36
N LEU A 217 -26.54 23.41 -34.27
CA LEU A 217 -25.48 22.39 -34.37
C LEU A 217 -25.71 21.00 -33.73
N ILE A 218 -26.55 20.83 -32.68
CA ILE A 218 -26.59 19.56 -31.92
C ILE A 218 -28.03 19.08 -31.61
N PRO A 219 -28.45 17.87 -32.03
CA PRO A 219 -29.76 17.31 -31.69
C PRO A 219 -29.95 17.03 -30.19
N ALA A 220 -31.21 17.03 -29.70
CA ALA A 220 -31.52 16.96 -28.26
C ALA A 220 -31.09 15.66 -27.54
N ASN A 221 -30.98 14.53 -28.26
CA ASN A 221 -30.48 13.27 -27.69
C ASN A 221 -29.00 13.38 -27.30
N VAL A 222 -28.17 13.97 -28.16
CA VAL A 222 -26.73 14.18 -27.90
C VAL A 222 -26.52 15.12 -26.71
N GLN A 223 -27.42 16.08 -26.49
CA GLN A 223 -27.35 16.98 -25.33
C GLN A 223 -27.55 16.23 -24.00
N THR A 224 -28.48 15.27 -23.99
CA THR A 224 -28.76 14.45 -22.80
C THR A 224 -27.58 13.52 -22.49
N ASP A 225 -26.92 13.00 -23.53
CA ASP A 225 -25.71 12.19 -23.37
C ASP A 225 -24.53 13.02 -22.83
N ILE A 226 -24.35 14.25 -23.33
CA ILE A 226 -23.33 15.19 -22.81
C ILE A 226 -23.60 15.52 -21.34
N ASP A 227 -24.86 15.79 -20.96
CA ASP A 227 -25.27 16.03 -19.57
C ASP A 227 -24.92 14.85 -18.66
N TYR A 228 -25.24 13.64 -19.12
CA TYR A 228 -24.95 12.41 -18.40
C TYR A 228 -23.44 12.21 -18.22
N VAL A 229 -22.66 12.36 -19.29
CA VAL A 229 -21.19 12.21 -19.27
C VAL A 229 -20.55 13.27 -18.37
N GLN A 230 -20.95 14.53 -18.47
CA GLN A 230 -20.39 15.60 -17.63
C GLN A 230 -20.66 15.33 -16.13
N THR A 231 -21.89 14.93 -15.80
CA THR A 231 -22.27 14.61 -14.41
C THR A 231 -21.43 13.44 -13.90
N LYS A 232 -21.26 12.39 -14.71
CA LYS A 232 -20.45 11.22 -14.36
C LYS A 232 -18.97 11.59 -14.16
N ILE A 233 -18.35 12.29 -15.11
CA ILE A 233 -16.95 12.75 -15.01
C ILE A 233 -16.73 13.57 -13.75
N THR A 234 -17.60 14.57 -13.50
CA THR A 234 -17.50 15.44 -12.32
C THR A 234 -17.60 14.63 -11.03
N SER A 235 -18.58 13.71 -10.95
CA SER A 235 -18.79 12.87 -9.77
C SER A 235 -17.67 11.86 -9.55
N SER A 236 -17.11 11.27 -10.61
CA SER A 236 -15.99 10.34 -10.53
C SER A 236 -14.70 11.05 -10.13
N ALA A 237 -14.42 12.23 -10.71
CA ALA A 237 -13.26 13.04 -10.36
C ALA A 237 -13.30 13.52 -8.90
N SER A 238 -14.46 14.01 -8.44
CA SER A 238 -14.64 14.40 -7.04
C SER A 238 -14.51 13.19 -6.12
N THR A 239 -15.15 12.07 -6.45
CA THR A 239 -15.07 10.85 -5.62
C THR A 239 -13.64 10.33 -5.54
N LEU A 240 -12.91 10.29 -6.65
CA LEU A 240 -11.52 9.83 -6.71
C LEU A 240 -10.62 10.70 -5.83
N SER A 241 -10.65 12.03 -5.99
CA SER A 241 -9.84 12.95 -5.19
C SER A 241 -10.22 12.90 -3.71
N THR A 242 -11.51 12.98 -3.36
CA THR A 242 -11.94 12.97 -1.96
C THR A 242 -11.66 11.64 -1.28
N LYS A 243 -11.97 10.50 -1.93
CA LYS A 243 -11.75 9.18 -1.32
C LYS A 243 -10.28 8.87 -1.17
N THR A 244 -9.43 9.27 -2.11
CA THR A 244 -7.99 9.03 -1.99
C THR A 244 -7.38 9.93 -0.91
N ALA A 245 -7.83 11.18 -0.78
CA ALA A 245 -7.42 12.08 0.31
C ALA A 245 -7.88 11.56 1.68
N ASP A 246 -9.16 11.18 1.82
CA ASP A 246 -9.71 10.60 3.05
C ASP A 246 -8.96 9.31 3.42
N ASN A 247 -8.67 8.44 2.45
CA ASN A 247 -7.92 7.21 2.69
C ASN A 247 -6.48 7.50 3.14
N LYS A 248 -5.81 8.49 2.54
CA LYS A 248 -4.48 8.92 3.00
C LYS A 248 -4.52 9.39 4.45
N ASP A 249 -5.43 10.29 4.79
CA ASP A 249 -5.56 10.84 6.15
C ASP A 249 -5.80 9.73 7.19
N ASN A 250 -6.73 8.81 6.89
CA ASN A 250 -7.00 7.65 7.74
C ASN A 250 -5.77 6.75 7.92
N VAL A 251 -5.04 6.46 6.83
CA VAL A 251 -3.85 5.60 6.89
C VAL A 251 -2.68 6.32 7.59
N GLU A 252 -2.50 7.61 7.36
CA GLU A 252 -1.50 8.46 8.03
C GLU A 252 -1.69 8.42 9.55
N HIS A 253 -2.92 8.68 10.03
CA HIS A 253 -3.25 8.58 11.45
C HIS A 253 -2.98 7.19 12.04
N LEU A 254 -3.29 6.12 11.30
CA LEU A 254 -3.01 4.75 11.74
C LEU A 254 -1.49 4.48 11.84
N ILE A 255 -0.70 4.89 10.84
CA ILE A 255 0.75 4.68 10.85
C ILE A 255 1.42 5.53 11.93
N GLU A 256 0.97 6.77 12.16
CA GLU A 256 1.43 7.61 13.26
C GLU A 256 1.18 7.00 14.63
N SER A 257 -0.02 6.43 14.82
CA SER A 257 -0.38 5.70 16.04
C SER A 257 0.53 4.48 16.24
N VAL A 258 0.76 3.70 15.18
CA VAL A 258 1.67 2.55 15.21
C VAL A 258 3.11 2.97 15.50
N ARG A 259 3.61 4.03 14.87
CA ARG A 259 4.95 4.59 15.12
C ARG A 259 5.09 4.99 16.59
N THR A 260 4.11 5.67 17.14
CA THR A 260 4.08 6.07 18.55
C THR A 260 4.10 4.85 19.47
N ALA A 261 3.29 3.84 19.18
CA ALA A 261 3.26 2.59 19.94
C ALA A 261 4.62 1.86 19.93
N LEU A 262 5.28 1.79 18.76
CA LEU A 262 6.60 1.16 18.63
C LEU A 262 7.70 1.94 19.37
N ILE A 263 7.67 3.27 19.36
CA ILE A 263 8.59 4.12 20.13
C ILE A 263 8.41 3.88 21.63
N VAL A 264 7.16 3.95 22.12
CA VAL A 264 6.84 3.71 23.53
C VAL A 264 7.28 2.31 23.96
N LEU A 265 7.01 1.31 23.12
CA LEU A 265 7.45 -0.06 23.36
C LEU A 265 8.98 -0.17 23.45
N SER A 266 9.71 0.47 22.54
CA SER A 266 11.17 0.43 22.50
C SER A 266 11.77 1.06 23.76
N VAL A 267 11.27 2.23 24.17
CA VAL A 267 11.69 2.91 25.41
C VAL A 267 11.34 2.06 26.64
N ALA A 268 10.15 1.48 26.70
CA ALA A 268 9.73 0.63 27.81
C ALA A 268 10.61 -0.63 27.93
N MET A 269 10.95 -1.28 26.81
CA MET A 269 11.82 -2.46 26.79
C MET A 269 13.26 -2.11 27.20
N LEU A 270 13.80 -0.97 26.75
CA LEU A 270 15.12 -0.48 27.18
C LEU A 270 15.16 -0.13 28.67
N ALA A 271 14.14 0.60 29.16
CA ALA A 271 14.03 0.94 30.56
C ALA A 271 13.92 -0.32 31.43
N LEU A 272 13.11 -1.29 30.98
CA LEU A 272 12.98 -2.57 31.67
C LEU A 272 14.31 -3.30 31.76
N THR A 273 15.04 -3.48 30.64
CA THR A 273 16.31 -4.21 30.64
C THR A 273 17.38 -3.51 31.47
N PHE A 274 17.48 -2.19 31.35
CA PHE A 274 18.43 -1.39 32.13
C PHE A 274 18.13 -1.45 33.63
N LEU A 275 16.90 -1.12 34.05
CA LEU A 275 16.50 -1.13 35.46
C LEU A 275 16.61 -2.53 36.06
N GLY A 276 16.22 -3.56 35.31
CA GLY A 276 16.30 -4.94 35.79
C GLY A 276 17.75 -5.40 35.96
N PHE A 277 18.66 -5.02 35.06
CA PHE A 277 20.10 -5.28 35.24
C PHE A 277 20.66 -4.57 36.48
N VAL A 278 20.36 -3.28 36.65
CA VAL A 278 20.81 -2.47 37.79
C VAL A 278 20.27 -3.01 39.12
N PHE A 279 18.96 -3.27 39.21
CA PHE A 279 18.33 -3.80 40.42
C PHE A 279 18.78 -5.22 40.74
N SER A 280 19.11 -6.01 39.72
CA SER A 280 19.73 -7.33 39.88
C SER A 280 21.10 -7.19 40.57
N ILE A 281 21.96 -6.25 40.14
CA ILE A 281 23.27 -5.99 40.77
C ILE A 281 23.15 -5.44 42.20
N PHE A 282 22.20 -4.53 42.47
CA PHE A 282 21.99 -4.01 43.82
C PHE A 282 21.26 -5.01 44.74
N GLY A 283 20.62 -6.03 44.18
CA GLY A 283 19.92 -7.06 44.96
C GLY A 283 18.57 -6.64 45.50
N MET A 284 17.95 -5.63 44.89
CA MET A 284 16.65 -5.11 45.33
C MET A 284 15.52 -5.98 44.79
N GLN A 285 15.22 -7.06 45.51
CA GLN A 285 14.35 -8.13 45.01
C GLN A 285 12.92 -7.67 44.69
N VAL A 286 12.35 -6.76 45.49
CA VAL A 286 10.98 -6.26 45.29
C VAL A 286 10.84 -5.60 43.91
N PHE A 287 11.77 -4.72 43.55
CA PHE A 287 11.74 -4.03 42.26
C PHE A 287 11.95 -4.99 41.09
N VAL A 288 12.82 -6.00 41.22
CA VAL A 288 12.99 -7.03 40.18
C VAL A 288 11.68 -7.79 39.94
N TYR A 289 10.94 -8.17 41.00
CA TYR A 289 9.64 -8.82 40.82
C TYR A 289 8.60 -7.92 40.15
N ILE A 290 8.57 -6.62 40.47
CA ILE A 290 7.68 -5.66 39.80
C ILE A 290 8.02 -5.56 38.30
N LEU A 291 9.30 -5.46 37.95
CA LEU A 291 9.75 -5.43 36.56
C LEU A 291 9.42 -6.72 35.80
N VAL A 292 9.44 -7.88 36.45
CA VAL A 292 9.02 -9.15 35.84
C VAL A 292 7.54 -9.12 35.46
N VAL A 293 6.67 -8.50 36.27
CA VAL A 293 5.24 -8.35 35.94
C VAL A 293 5.04 -7.41 34.74
N PHE A 294 5.75 -6.28 34.69
CA PHE A 294 5.70 -5.39 33.53
C PHE A 294 6.25 -6.06 32.27
N GLY A 295 7.37 -6.78 32.38
CA GLY A 295 7.98 -7.49 31.26
C GLY A 295 7.08 -8.59 30.68
N TRP A 296 6.31 -9.28 31.54
CA TRP A 296 5.30 -10.24 31.10
C TRP A 296 4.27 -9.60 30.15
N ILE A 297 3.71 -8.44 30.54
CA ILE A 297 2.72 -7.72 29.73
C ILE A 297 3.36 -7.18 28.44
N LEU A 298 4.55 -6.59 28.53
CA LEU A 298 5.25 -6.02 27.38
C LEU A 298 5.58 -7.09 26.33
N ILE A 299 6.06 -8.27 26.73
CA ILE A 299 6.33 -9.38 25.81
C ILE A 299 5.03 -9.85 25.11
N THR A 300 3.91 -9.93 25.82
CA THR A 300 2.63 -10.27 25.18
C THR A 300 2.26 -9.24 24.11
N GLY A 301 2.43 -7.94 24.42
CA GLY A 301 2.20 -6.86 23.45
C GLY A 301 3.14 -6.92 22.25
N THR A 302 4.43 -7.20 22.45
CA THR A 302 5.40 -7.29 21.36
C THR A 302 5.12 -8.46 20.43
N LEU A 303 4.70 -9.62 20.97
CA LEU A 303 4.32 -10.78 20.15
C LEU A 303 3.10 -10.50 19.27
N ILE A 304 2.10 -9.79 19.80
CA ILE A 304 0.93 -9.37 18.99
C ILE A 304 1.38 -8.43 17.87
N LEU A 305 2.24 -7.46 18.17
CA LEU A 305 2.81 -6.55 17.17
C LEU A 305 3.65 -7.28 16.12
N CYS A 306 4.47 -8.26 16.50
CA CYS A 306 5.18 -9.13 15.55
C CYS A 306 4.21 -9.78 14.56
N GLY A 307 3.09 -10.31 15.05
CA GLY A 307 2.05 -10.91 14.21
C GLY A 307 1.45 -9.91 13.22
N ILE A 308 1.06 -8.71 13.70
CA ILE A 308 0.49 -7.67 12.84
C ILE A 308 1.49 -7.23 11.76
N PHE A 309 2.75 -6.96 12.12
CA PHE A 309 3.78 -6.56 11.16
C PHE A 309 4.12 -7.65 10.15
N LEU A 310 4.02 -8.93 10.54
CA LEU A 310 4.21 -10.05 9.61
C LEU A 310 3.08 -10.09 8.57
N VAL A 311 1.83 -9.93 9.00
CA VAL A 311 0.69 -9.84 8.06
C VAL A 311 0.89 -8.67 7.11
N LEU A 312 1.23 -7.49 7.64
CA LEU A 312 1.46 -6.30 6.83
C LEU A 312 2.59 -6.50 5.82
N HIS A 313 3.72 -7.09 6.24
CA HIS A 313 4.84 -7.40 5.35
C HIS A 313 4.41 -8.36 4.24
N ASN A 314 3.65 -9.39 4.57
CA ASN A 314 3.16 -10.36 3.57
C ASN A 314 2.18 -9.72 2.59
N VAL A 315 1.19 -8.96 3.06
CA VAL A 315 0.24 -8.25 2.18
C VAL A 315 0.98 -7.27 1.26
N THR A 316 1.94 -6.52 1.79
CA THR A 316 2.73 -5.56 1.00
C THR A 316 3.52 -6.28 -0.09
N ALA A 317 4.19 -7.39 0.26
CA ALA A 317 4.95 -8.18 -0.70
C ALA A 317 4.08 -8.86 -1.75
N ASP A 318 2.91 -9.38 -1.35
CA ASP A 318 1.95 -9.98 -2.28
C ASP A 318 1.45 -8.91 -3.26
N THR A 319 1.14 -7.71 -2.77
CA THR A 319 0.67 -6.57 -3.58
C THR A 319 1.75 -6.10 -4.56
N CYS A 320 3.01 -5.98 -4.13
CA CYS A 320 4.11 -5.59 -5.00
C CYS A 320 4.32 -6.58 -6.14
N VAL A 321 4.28 -7.90 -5.86
CA VAL A 321 4.40 -8.93 -6.90
C VAL A 321 3.16 -8.97 -7.80
N ALA A 322 1.97 -8.77 -7.25
CA ALA A 322 0.73 -8.71 -8.03
C ALA A 322 0.75 -7.52 -9.01
N MET A 323 1.20 -6.35 -8.57
CA MET A 323 1.36 -5.17 -9.43
C MET A 323 2.31 -5.45 -10.60
N ASP A 324 3.50 -6.01 -10.32
CA ASP A 324 4.49 -6.36 -11.35
C ASP A 324 3.98 -7.38 -12.37
N GLN A 325 3.35 -8.46 -11.88
CA GLN A 325 2.78 -9.50 -12.76
C GLN A 325 1.65 -8.99 -13.63
N TRP A 326 0.81 -8.08 -13.11
CA TRP A 326 -0.26 -7.46 -13.90
C TRP A 326 0.30 -6.55 -14.99
N ILE A 327 1.36 -5.78 -14.71
CA ILE A 327 2.05 -4.94 -15.71
C ILE A 327 2.62 -5.80 -16.84
N GLN A 328 3.25 -6.93 -16.51
CA GLN A 328 3.89 -7.81 -17.50
C GLN A 328 2.89 -8.58 -18.37
N ASN A 329 1.62 -8.71 -17.95
CA ASN A 329 0.61 -9.52 -18.63
C ASN A 329 -0.68 -8.71 -18.92
N PRO A 330 -0.62 -7.69 -19.81
CA PRO A 330 -1.72 -6.74 -20.00
C PRO A 330 -2.99 -7.34 -20.64
N THR A 331 -2.92 -8.53 -21.22
CA THR A 331 -4.03 -9.21 -21.91
C THR A 331 -4.67 -10.33 -21.11
N ALA A 332 -4.09 -10.70 -19.97
CA ALA A 332 -4.60 -11.78 -19.13
C ALA A 332 -5.71 -11.27 -18.20
N HIS A 333 -6.76 -12.07 -18.00
CA HIS A 333 -7.79 -11.71 -17.02
C HIS A 333 -7.31 -11.97 -15.60
N THR A 334 -7.37 -10.96 -14.74
CA THR A 334 -6.85 -11.01 -13.36
C THR A 334 -7.86 -10.47 -12.34
N ALA A 335 -7.61 -10.70 -11.06
CA ALA A 335 -8.38 -10.12 -9.96
C ALA A 335 -8.38 -8.59 -9.93
N LEU A 336 -7.42 -7.94 -10.59
CA LEU A 336 -7.36 -6.49 -10.66
C LEU A 336 -8.31 -5.92 -11.73
N ASP A 337 -8.69 -6.70 -12.74
CA ASP A 337 -9.60 -6.25 -13.80
C ASP A 337 -11.05 -6.09 -13.28
N ASP A 338 -11.42 -6.83 -12.23
CA ASP A 338 -12.70 -6.64 -11.52
C ASP A 338 -12.76 -5.27 -10.81
N ILE A 339 -11.60 -4.69 -10.47
CA ILE A 339 -11.45 -3.40 -9.79
C ILE A 339 -11.22 -2.26 -10.80
N LEU A 340 -10.43 -2.52 -11.84
CA LEU A 340 -10.05 -1.57 -12.89
C LEU A 340 -10.62 -2.04 -14.24
N PRO A 341 -11.78 -1.50 -14.69
CA PRO A 341 -12.37 -1.89 -15.97
C PRO A 341 -11.58 -1.28 -17.14
N CYS A 342 -10.49 -1.94 -17.50
CA CYS A 342 -9.62 -1.54 -18.62
C CYS A 342 -10.21 -2.00 -19.95
N VAL A 343 -10.01 -1.20 -20.99
CA VAL A 343 -10.39 -1.52 -22.36
C VAL A 343 -9.15 -1.97 -23.14
N ASP A 344 -9.32 -2.84 -24.13
CA ASP A 344 -8.22 -3.27 -24.98
C ASP A 344 -7.64 -2.11 -25.82
N TYR A 345 -6.38 -2.26 -26.21
CA TYR A 345 -5.64 -1.26 -26.96
C TYR A 345 -6.31 -0.87 -28.29
N ALA A 346 -6.93 -1.84 -29.01
CA ALA A 346 -7.52 -1.57 -30.31
C ALA A 346 -8.78 -0.71 -30.18
N THR A 347 -9.65 -1.03 -29.22
CA THR A 347 -10.87 -0.25 -28.92
C THR A 347 -10.53 1.14 -28.39
N ALA A 348 -9.49 1.26 -27.56
CA ALA A 348 -9.00 2.56 -27.09
C ALA A 348 -8.45 3.43 -28.24
N GLN A 349 -7.73 2.82 -29.19
CA GLN A 349 -7.22 3.53 -30.37
C GLN A 349 -8.32 3.92 -31.36
N GLU A 350 -9.37 3.12 -31.48
CA GLU A 350 -10.56 3.48 -32.23
C GLU A 350 -11.23 4.73 -31.61
N THR A 351 -11.35 4.75 -30.28
CA THR A 351 -11.87 5.90 -29.53
C THR A 351 -11.05 7.16 -29.78
N LEU A 352 -9.72 7.06 -29.78
CA LEU A 352 -8.83 8.17 -30.13
C LEU A 352 -9.06 8.67 -31.56
N THR A 353 -9.20 7.74 -32.51
CA THR A 353 -9.44 8.07 -33.92
C THR A 353 -10.75 8.82 -34.10
N LYS A 354 -11.82 8.40 -33.40
CA LYS A 354 -13.10 9.13 -33.37
C LYS A 354 -12.98 10.51 -32.73
N SER A 355 -12.19 10.66 -31.68
CA SER A 355 -11.91 11.97 -31.09
C SER A 355 -11.22 12.92 -32.09
N LYS A 356 -10.24 12.43 -32.86
CA LYS A 356 -9.57 13.21 -33.93
C LYS A 356 -10.53 13.60 -35.04
N GLU A 357 -11.38 12.68 -35.48
CA GLU A 357 -12.41 12.92 -36.51
C GLU A 357 -13.39 14.03 -36.06
N VAL A 358 -13.89 13.96 -34.83
CA VAL A 358 -14.77 15.00 -34.27
C VAL A 358 -14.06 16.34 -34.18
N THR A 359 -12.78 16.34 -33.73
CA THR A 359 -11.97 17.55 -33.64
C THR A 359 -11.79 18.22 -35.01
N TYR A 360 -11.42 17.42 -36.03
CA TYR A 360 -11.27 17.88 -37.41
C TYR A 360 -12.57 18.50 -37.94
N ASN A 361 -13.69 17.79 -37.79
CA ASN A 361 -14.99 18.22 -38.31
C ASN A 361 -15.48 19.52 -37.63
N LEU A 362 -15.27 19.67 -36.32
CA LEU A 362 -15.64 20.89 -35.60
C LEU A 362 -14.88 22.11 -36.12
N VAL A 363 -13.57 21.99 -36.33
CA VAL A 363 -12.75 23.09 -36.87
C VAL A 363 -13.14 23.39 -38.32
N ASP A 364 -13.39 22.37 -39.13
CA ASP A 364 -13.84 22.53 -40.52
C ASP A 364 -15.18 23.27 -40.59
N ILE A 365 -16.16 22.91 -39.74
CA ILE A 365 -17.44 23.63 -39.64
C ILE A 365 -17.21 25.11 -39.31
N VAL A 366 -16.35 25.41 -38.33
CA VAL A 366 -16.05 26.82 -38.01
C VAL A 366 -15.42 27.53 -39.19
N ASN A 367 -14.47 26.90 -39.90
CA ASN A 367 -13.84 27.46 -41.10
C ASN A 367 -14.83 27.66 -42.26
N GLN A 368 -15.79 26.75 -42.45
CA GLN A 368 -16.87 26.91 -43.41
C GLN A 368 -17.76 28.10 -43.05
N VAL A 369 -18.08 28.32 -41.78
CA VAL A 369 -18.86 29.50 -41.36
C VAL A 369 -18.04 30.78 -41.49
N ILE A 370 -16.74 30.76 -41.21
CA ILE A 370 -15.85 31.90 -41.43
C ILE A 370 -15.83 32.28 -42.91
N THR A 371 -15.55 31.32 -43.79
CA THR A 371 -15.35 31.56 -45.23
C THR A 371 -16.65 31.83 -45.98
N ASN A 372 -17.71 31.05 -45.72
CA ASN A 372 -18.95 31.10 -46.49
C ASN A 372 -20.03 31.99 -45.87
N VAL A 373 -19.91 32.37 -44.60
CA VAL A 373 -20.91 33.22 -43.93
C VAL A 373 -20.31 34.56 -43.50
N SER A 374 -19.23 34.53 -42.71
CA SER A 374 -18.72 35.73 -42.04
C SER A 374 -17.87 36.62 -42.95
N ASN A 375 -17.14 36.02 -43.89
CA ASN A 375 -16.30 36.73 -44.85
C ASN A 375 -17.02 37.06 -46.17
N ILE A 376 -18.27 36.60 -46.37
CA ILE A 376 -19.08 36.92 -47.56
C ILE A 376 -20.05 38.06 -47.26
N ASN A 377 -19.94 39.13 -48.05
CA ASN A 377 -20.88 40.25 -47.98
C ASN A 377 -22.20 39.88 -48.69
N PHE A 378 -23.19 39.38 -47.95
CA PHE A 378 -24.51 39.06 -48.48
C PHE A 378 -25.30 40.32 -48.89
N SER A 379 -26.21 40.16 -49.84
CA SER A 379 -27.20 41.19 -50.20
C SER A 379 -28.32 41.26 -49.14
N PRO A 380 -28.93 42.44 -48.88
CA PRO A 380 -30.06 42.59 -47.96
C PRO A 380 -31.22 41.61 -48.18
N ASN A 381 -31.36 41.07 -49.40
CA ASN A 381 -32.41 40.13 -49.77
C ASN A 381 -32.15 38.69 -49.28
N PHE A 382 -30.96 38.38 -48.75
CA PHE A 382 -30.56 37.06 -48.25
C PHE A 382 -30.66 36.99 -46.72
N ALA A 383 -31.86 37.19 -46.16
CA ALA A 383 -32.13 36.85 -44.76
C ALA A 383 -32.24 35.32 -44.60
N PRO A 384 -31.66 34.70 -43.55
CA PRO A 384 -31.12 35.29 -42.32
C PRO A 384 -29.60 35.58 -42.34
N PHE A 385 -28.90 35.31 -43.44
CA PHE A 385 -27.43 35.44 -43.51
C PHE A 385 -26.92 36.88 -43.67
N TYR A 386 -27.81 37.81 -44.04
CA TYR A 386 -27.50 39.22 -44.14
C TYR A 386 -27.45 39.90 -42.76
N TYR A 387 -26.25 40.34 -42.37
CA TYR A 387 -26.00 41.30 -41.29
C TYR A 387 -24.87 42.25 -41.73
N ASN A 388 -24.79 43.46 -41.16
CA ASN A 388 -23.87 44.50 -41.63
C ASN A 388 -22.40 44.17 -41.30
N GLN A 389 -21.68 43.56 -42.25
CA GLN A 389 -20.28 43.14 -42.12
C GLN A 389 -19.31 44.27 -42.52
N SER A 390 -19.06 45.22 -41.62
CA SER A 390 -18.18 46.38 -41.88
C SER A 390 -16.76 46.24 -41.29
N GLY A 391 -16.37 45.04 -40.82
CA GLY A 391 -15.06 44.77 -40.18
C GLY A 391 -14.01 44.06 -41.07
N PRO A 392 -12.75 43.94 -40.58
CA PRO A 392 -11.70 43.18 -41.25
C PRO A 392 -12.08 41.70 -41.40
N VAL A 393 -11.56 41.03 -42.44
CA VAL A 393 -11.83 39.60 -42.68
C VAL A 393 -11.35 38.75 -41.51
N LEU A 394 -12.15 37.74 -41.16
CA LEU A 394 -11.76 36.77 -40.15
C LEU A 394 -10.65 35.88 -40.71
N PRO A 395 -9.60 35.62 -39.91
CA PRO A 395 -8.64 34.59 -40.24
C PRO A 395 -9.27 33.21 -40.10
N ILE A 396 -8.78 32.24 -40.87
CA ILE A 396 -9.17 30.84 -40.73
C ILE A 396 -8.49 30.21 -39.51
N LEU A 397 -9.18 29.26 -38.90
CA LEU A 397 -8.62 28.45 -37.82
C LEU A 397 -7.74 27.35 -38.41
N CYS A 398 -6.64 27.07 -37.73
CA CYS A 398 -5.82 25.92 -38.08
C CYS A 398 -6.54 24.63 -37.69
N ASN A 399 -6.65 23.72 -38.65
CA ASN A 399 -6.97 22.34 -38.36
C ASN A 399 -5.69 21.59 -38.01
N LEU A 400 -5.62 21.03 -36.80
CA LEU A 400 -4.46 20.27 -36.32
C LEU A 400 -4.36 18.88 -36.97
N PHE A 401 -5.39 18.49 -37.73
CA PHE A 401 -5.44 17.24 -38.47
C PHE A 401 -5.70 17.50 -39.96
N ASN A 402 -5.09 16.69 -40.81
CA ASN A 402 -5.44 16.57 -42.22
C ASN A 402 -6.73 15.74 -42.39
N PRO A 403 -7.36 15.72 -43.58
CA PRO A 403 -8.55 14.90 -43.85
C PRO A 403 -8.32 13.38 -43.66
N ASP A 404 -7.08 12.92 -43.73
CA ASP A 404 -6.66 11.55 -43.44
C ASP A 404 -6.34 11.31 -41.95
N LEU A 405 -6.65 12.30 -41.09
CA LEU A 405 -6.41 12.33 -39.65
C LEU A 405 -4.92 12.31 -39.23
N THR A 406 -4.01 12.50 -40.18
CA THR A 406 -2.59 12.74 -39.88
C THR A 406 -2.39 14.13 -39.29
N SER A 407 -1.34 14.31 -38.48
CA SER A 407 -1.07 15.61 -37.85
C SER A 407 -0.68 16.66 -38.90
N HIS A 408 -1.25 17.84 -38.78
CA HIS A 408 -1.03 18.97 -39.68
C HIS A 408 -0.33 20.12 -38.93
N ASN A 409 0.70 20.70 -39.55
CA ASN A 409 1.39 21.87 -39.03
C ASN A 409 0.77 23.14 -39.63
N CYS A 410 0.21 23.98 -38.77
CA CYS A 410 -0.47 25.21 -39.14
C CYS A 410 0.43 26.19 -39.91
N GLY A 411 -0.15 26.86 -40.90
CA GLY A 411 0.51 27.96 -41.62
C GLY A 411 0.54 29.27 -40.82
N PRO A 412 1.42 30.23 -41.17
CA PRO A 412 1.53 31.52 -40.45
C PRO A 412 0.32 32.44 -40.57
N ALA A 413 -0.61 32.14 -41.50
CA ALA A 413 -1.86 32.89 -41.70
C ALA A 413 -3.07 32.25 -40.98
N GLU A 414 -2.87 31.10 -40.34
CA GLU A 414 -3.90 30.34 -39.64
C GLU A 414 -3.83 30.61 -38.13
N VAL A 415 -4.98 30.61 -37.48
CA VAL A 415 -5.07 30.84 -36.04
C VAL A 415 -5.11 29.51 -35.31
N ASP A 416 -4.14 29.31 -34.42
CA ASP A 416 -4.09 28.14 -33.54
C ASP A 416 -5.31 28.09 -32.59
N LEU A 417 -5.80 26.88 -32.32
CA LEU A 417 -6.97 26.65 -31.45
C LEU A 417 -6.81 27.25 -30.05
N ASN A 418 -5.58 27.30 -29.52
CA ASN A 418 -5.29 27.80 -28.18
C ASN A 418 -5.67 29.28 -28.01
N ASN A 419 -5.45 30.08 -29.06
CA ASN A 419 -5.68 31.53 -29.04
C ASN A 419 -6.90 31.94 -29.86
N ALA A 420 -7.55 31.00 -30.55
CA ALA A 420 -8.63 31.26 -31.50
C ALA A 420 -9.81 32.00 -30.88
N THR A 421 -10.25 31.65 -29.67
CA THR A 421 -11.38 32.33 -29.02
C THR A 421 -11.08 33.79 -28.70
N GLN A 422 -9.84 34.11 -28.32
CA GLN A 422 -9.38 35.47 -28.04
C GLN A 422 -9.27 36.29 -29.34
N VAL A 423 -8.72 35.69 -30.40
CA VAL A 423 -8.61 36.34 -31.72
C VAL A 423 -10.00 36.63 -32.27
N LEU A 424 -10.89 35.64 -32.30
CA LEU A 424 -12.27 35.79 -32.80
C LEU A 424 -13.07 36.86 -32.04
N ASN A 425 -12.81 37.03 -30.73
CA ASN A 425 -13.50 38.04 -29.92
C ASN A 425 -13.27 39.48 -30.44
N SER A 426 -12.10 39.75 -31.03
CA SER A 426 -11.78 41.06 -31.59
C SER A 426 -12.60 41.43 -32.84
N TYR A 427 -13.32 40.47 -33.42
CA TYR A 427 -14.16 40.66 -34.61
C TYR A 427 -15.66 40.76 -34.29
N VAL A 428 -16.03 40.74 -33.01
CA VAL A 428 -17.42 40.80 -32.55
C VAL A 428 -17.97 42.23 -32.65
N CYS A 429 -19.13 42.37 -33.28
CA CYS A 429 -19.86 43.62 -33.38
C CYS A 429 -20.88 43.79 -32.25
N GLN A 430 -21.24 45.04 -31.92
CA GLN A 430 -22.43 45.32 -31.14
C GLN A 430 -23.67 45.20 -32.03
N VAL A 431 -24.72 44.54 -31.54
CA VAL A 431 -25.94 44.29 -32.32
C VAL A 431 -27.10 45.19 -31.90
N SER A 432 -27.94 45.55 -32.88
CA SER A 432 -29.24 46.18 -32.69
C SER A 432 -30.29 45.18 -32.17
N PRO A 433 -31.49 45.64 -31.73
CA PRO A 433 -32.57 44.75 -31.31
C PRO A 433 -33.02 43.73 -32.38
N SER A 434 -32.72 44.00 -33.65
CA SER A 434 -32.96 43.10 -34.79
C SER A 434 -31.75 42.21 -35.12
N SER A 435 -30.78 42.06 -34.21
CA SER A 435 -29.58 41.22 -34.36
C SER A 435 -28.64 41.61 -35.50
N VAL A 436 -28.69 42.86 -35.96
CA VAL A 436 -27.81 43.39 -37.02
C VAL A 436 -26.66 44.17 -36.37
N CYS A 437 -25.42 43.93 -36.82
CA CYS A 437 -24.23 44.68 -36.40
C CYS A 437 -24.37 46.20 -36.62
N VAL A 438 -24.10 46.98 -35.58
CA VAL A 438 -24.12 48.46 -35.57
C VAL A 438 -22.70 49.02 -35.59
N THR A 439 -21.74 48.32 -34.98
CA THR A 439 -20.31 48.66 -35.02
C THR A 439 -19.59 47.84 -36.10
N PRO A 440 -18.40 48.30 -36.58
CA PRO A 440 -17.54 47.48 -37.43
C PRO A 440 -17.23 46.14 -36.76
N GLY A 441 -17.47 45.05 -37.49
CA GLY A 441 -17.27 43.69 -37.04
C GLY A 441 -17.86 42.71 -38.04
N ARG A 442 -17.58 41.43 -37.84
CA ARG A 442 -18.01 40.32 -38.72
C ARG A 442 -18.63 39.16 -37.96
N LEU A 443 -18.65 39.19 -36.63
CA LEU A 443 -19.37 38.21 -35.82
C LEU A 443 -20.43 38.90 -34.96
N THR A 444 -21.64 38.35 -34.95
CA THR A 444 -22.62 38.69 -33.90
C THR A 444 -22.22 37.99 -32.59
N PRO A 445 -22.65 38.49 -31.43
CA PRO A 445 -22.37 37.83 -30.15
C PRO A 445 -22.81 36.36 -30.10
N THR A 446 -23.95 36.03 -30.72
CA THR A 446 -24.47 34.66 -30.80
C THR A 446 -23.63 33.75 -31.69
N LEU A 447 -23.19 34.26 -32.86
CA LEU A 447 -22.32 33.49 -33.75
C LEU A 447 -20.94 33.27 -33.12
N TYR A 448 -20.41 34.29 -32.45
CA TYR A 448 -19.18 34.19 -31.68
C TYR A 448 -19.27 33.14 -30.57
N SER A 449 -20.33 33.15 -29.74
CA SER A 449 -20.46 32.15 -28.67
C SER A 449 -20.53 30.72 -29.20
N GLN A 450 -21.18 30.51 -30.35
CA GLN A 450 -21.21 29.20 -31.01
C GLN A 450 -19.82 28.80 -31.54
N MET A 451 -19.13 29.68 -32.25
CA MET A 451 -17.77 29.40 -32.72
C MET A 451 -16.80 29.15 -31.56
N ALA A 452 -16.86 29.97 -30.51
CA ALA A 452 -16.00 29.84 -29.34
C ALA A 452 -16.23 28.52 -28.60
N ALA A 453 -17.48 28.07 -28.50
CA ALA A 453 -17.80 26.76 -27.93
C ALA A 453 -17.25 25.61 -28.77
N ALA A 454 -17.36 25.67 -30.10
CA ALA A 454 -16.78 24.67 -31.00
C ALA A 454 -15.24 24.63 -30.89
N VAL A 455 -14.59 25.80 -30.87
CA VAL A 455 -13.14 25.93 -30.68
C VAL A 455 -12.69 25.35 -29.34
N ASN A 456 -13.35 25.71 -28.24
CA ASN A 456 -13.02 25.19 -26.92
C ASN A 456 -13.19 23.67 -26.85
N MET A 457 -14.24 23.11 -27.49
CA MET A 457 -14.45 21.67 -27.55
C MET A 457 -13.36 20.97 -28.37
N SER A 458 -13.03 21.49 -29.56
CA SER A 458 -11.93 20.98 -30.39
C SER A 458 -10.60 21.01 -29.63
N TYR A 459 -10.32 22.10 -28.93
CA TYR A 459 -9.13 22.22 -28.10
C TYR A 459 -9.11 21.18 -26.97
N GLY A 460 -10.22 21.03 -26.24
CA GLY A 460 -10.33 20.06 -25.15
C GLY A 460 -10.15 18.61 -25.63
N LEU A 461 -10.79 18.23 -26.74
CA LEU A 461 -10.66 16.89 -27.32
C LEU A 461 -9.24 16.62 -27.82
N TYR A 462 -8.58 17.62 -28.42
CA TYR A 462 -7.19 17.51 -28.85
C TYR A 462 -6.22 17.37 -27.67
N GLN A 463 -6.34 18.26 -26.68
CA GLN A 463 -5.42 18.35 -25.55
C GLN A 463 -5.52 17.16 -24.58
N TYR A 464 -6.75 16.74 -24.28
CA TYR A 464 -6.99 15.69 -23.27
C TYR A 464 -7.31 14.32 -23.87
N GLY A 465 -7.57 14.23 -25.17
CA GLY A 465 -7.87 12.98 -25.87
C GLY A 465 -6.85 11.87 -25.59
N PRO A 466 -5.53 12.12 -25.73
CA PRO A 466 -4.51 11.11 -25.43
C PRO A 466 -4.57 10.60 -23.98
N PHE A 467 -4.66 11.50 -23.00
CA PHE A 467 -4.74 11.12 -21.59
C PHE A 467 -5.98 10.28 -21.26
N LEU A 468 -7.14 10.63 -21.84
CA LEU A 468 -8.38 9.86 -21.62
C LEU A 468 -8.27 8.44 -22.19
N VAL A 469 -7.53 8.27 -23.29
CA VAL A 469 -7.26 6.96 -23.90
C VAL A 469 -6.29 6.15 -23.04
N ASP A 470 -5.24 6.79 -22.52
CA ASP A 470 -4.29 6.18 -21.57
C ASP A 470 -4.96 5.76 -20.25
N LEU A 471 -6.02 6.48 -19.85
CA LEU A 471 -6.86 6.11 -18.70
C LEU A 471 -7.77 4.92 -19.04
N GLN A 472 -8.37 4.93 -20.24
CA GLN A 472 -9.29 3.90 -20.72
C GLN A 472 -8.60 2.54 -20.91
N ASN A 473 -7.39 2.52 -21.46
CA ASN A 473 -6.62 1.30 -21.65
C ASN A 473 -5.78 0.90 -20.42
N CYS A 474 -5.86 1.70 -19.35
CA CYS A 474 -5.11 1.57 -18.10
C CYS A 474 -3.58 1.70 -18.22
N ASP A 475 -3.04 2.26 -19.30
CA ASP A 475 -1.61 2.50 -19.41
C ASP A 475 -1.11 3.49 -18.35
N PHE A 476 -1.92 4.50 -18.02
CA PHE A 476 -1.65 5.38 -16.87
C PHE A 476 -1.50 4.60 -15.56
N VAL A 477 -2.37 3.61 -15.33
CA VAL A 477 -2.33 2.78 -14.12
C VAL A 477 -1.13 1.85 -14.14
N ARG A 478 -0.79 1.26 -15.30
CA ARG A 478 0.41 0.45 -15.46
C ARG A 478 1.68 1.25 -15.17
N GLN A 479 1.77 2.49 -15.64
CA GLN A 479 2.88 3.39 -15.31
C GLN A 479 2.94 3.68 -13.81
N THR A 480 1.80 4.03 -13.20
CA THR A 480 1.69 4.28 -11.76
C THR A 480 2.13 3.07 -10.93
N PHE A 481 1.68 1.87 -11.30
CA PHE A 481 2.05 0.64 -10.62
C PHE A 481 3.51 0.27 -10.85
N GLY A 482 4.05 0.58 -12.04
CA GLY A 482 5.46 0.43 -12.36
C GLY A 482 6.33 1.31 -11.46
N ASP A 483 5.93 2.56 -11.22
CA ASP A 483 6.63 3.46 -10.30
C ASP A 483 6.54 2.96 -8.85
N ILE A 484 5.35 2.51 -8.41
CA ILE A 484 5.17 1.93 -7.07
C ILE A 484 6.08 0.71 -6.89
N TYR A 485 6.09 -0.20 -7.86
CA TYR A 485 6.90 -1.41 -7.80
C TYR A 485 8.41 -1.13 -7.83
N ASN A 486 8.88 -0.25 -8.73
CA ASN A 486 10.31 -0.02 -8.90
C ASN A 486 10.89 0.92 -7.85
N VAL A 487 10.13 1.93 -7.41
CA VAL A 487 10.62 3.00 -6.51
C VAL A 487 10.24 2.74 -5.06
N HIS A 488 8.99 2.35 -4.79
CA HIS A 488 8.45 2.31 -3.44
C HIS A 488 8.52 0.93 -2.77
N CYS A 489 8.20 -0.14 -3.50
CA CYS A 489 8.18 -1.51 -2.97
C CYS A 489 9.52 -1.97 -2.35
N PRO A 490 10.71 -1.71 -2.93
CA PRO A 490 11.98 -2.15 -2.34
C PRO A 490 12.20 -1.56 -0.94
N GLY A 491 11.87 -0.27 -0.76
CA GLY A 491 11.93 0.41 0.52
C GLY A 491 10.94 -0.17 1.52
N LEU A 492 9.66 -0.30 1.12
CA LEU A 492 8.61 -0.86 1.96
C LEU A 492 8.95 -2.27 2.47
N LEU A 493 9.44 -3.15 1.59
CA LEU A 493 9.82 -4.52 1.93
C LEU A 493 11.05 -4.56 2.85
N GLN A 494 12.07 -3.76 2.53
CA GLN A 494 13.28 -3.73 3.34
C GLN A 494 13.00 -3.19 4.75
N TYR A 495 12.25 -2.11 4.88
CA TYR A 495 12.01 -1.46 6.17
C TYR A 495 10.99 -2.21 7.02
N SER A 496 9.94 -2.79 6.41
CA SER A 496 9.03 -3.70 7.14
C SER A 496 9.76 -4.94 7.68
N LYS A 497 10.68 -5.53 6.90
CA LYS A 497 11.55 -6.63 7.35
C LYS A 497 12.44 -6.19 8.53
N ARG A 498 13.02 -4.99 8.51
CA ARG A 498 13.82 -4.45 9.63
C ARG A 498 12.99 -4.27 10.90
N VAL A 499 11.77 -3.74 10.81
CA VAL A 499 10.86 -3.62 11.95
C VAL A 499 10.55 -4.98 12.54
N TYR A 500 10.21 -5.96 11.70
CA TYR A 500 9.96 -7.33 12.13
C TYR A 500 11.17 -7.96 12.84
N VAL A 501 12.37 -7.86 12.25
CA VAL A 501 13.61 -8.37 12.86
C VAL A 501 13.88 -7.68 14.21
N GLY A 502 13.71 -6.36 14.29
CA GLY A 502 13.88 -5.61 15.54
C GLY A 502 12.91 -6.07 16.64
N LEU A 503 11.62 -6.23 16.31
CA LEU A 503 10.60 -6.71 17.24
C LEU A 503 10.92 -8.13 17.76
N VAL A 504 11.29 -9.05 16.88
CA VAL A 504 11.64 -10.43 17.26
C VAL A 504 12.89 -10.44 18.15
N MET A 505 13.94 -9.72 17.77
CA MET A 505 15.18 -9.62 18.55
C MET A 505 14.96 -9.10 19.96
N VAL A 506 14.23 -7.99 20.10
CA VAL A 506 13.91 -7.40 21.42
C VAL A 506 13.06 -8.36 22.25
N THR A 507 12.07 -9.00 21.63
CA THR A 507 11.18 -9.95 22.33
C THR A 507 11.96 -11.13 22.88
N VAL A 508 12.81 -11.77 22.07
CA VAL A 508 13.62 -12.92 22.50
C VAL A 508 14.61 -12.49 23.59
N ALA A 509 15.30 -11.36 23.42
CA ALA A 509 16.27 -10.87 24.39
C ALA A 509 15.62 -10.57 25.76
N VAL A 510 14.48 -9.89 25.77
CA VAL A 510 13.77 -9.56 27.02
C VAL A 510 13.15 -10.79 27.66
N LEU A 511 12.54 -11.69 26.86
CA LEU A 511 11.98 -12.94 27.35
C LEU A 511 13.05 -13.74 28.10
N VAL A 512 14.21 -13.96 27.48
CA VAL A 512 15.29 -14.71 28.12
C VAL A 512 15.86 -13.94 29.32
N SER A 513 15.97 -12.63 29.25
CA SER A 513 16.39 -11.79 30.40
C SER A 513 15.50 -11.95 31.63
N LEU A 514 14.17 -11.98 31.46
CA LEU A 514 13.23 -12.19 32.56
C LEU A 514 13.46 -13.55 33.25
N THR A 515 13.78 -14.59 32.48
CA THR A 515 14.05 -15.92 33.05
C THR A 515 15.29 -15.92 33.91
N PHE A 516 16.38 -15.31 33.43
CA PHE A 516 17.63 -15.22 34.17
C PHE A 516 17.54 -14.27 35.36
N TRP A 517 16.70 -13.22 35.32
CA TRP A 517 16.42 -12.40 36.51
C TRP A 517 15.83 -13.21 37.65
N ILE A 518 14.86 -14.09 37.35
CA ILE A 518 14.23 -14.94 38.37
C ILE A 518 15.25 -15.93 38.97
N ILE A 519 16.08 -16.55 38.11
CA ILE A 519 17.13 -17.49 38.54
C ILE A 519 18.18 -16.77 39.40
N TYR A 520 18.71 -15.65 38.90
CA TYR A 520 19.74 -14.89 39.58
C TYR A 520 19.24 -14.33 40.92
N ALA A 521 18.02 -13.75 40.98
CA ALA A 521 17.44 -13.24 42.22
C ALA A 521 17.26 -14.35 43.26
N ARG A 522 16.90 -15.57 42.83
CA ARG A 522 16.80 -16.76 43.69
C ARG A 522 18.16 -17.19 44.23
N GLU A 523 19.17 -17.37 43.37
CA GLU A 523 20.53 -17.77 43.78
C GLU A 523 21.17 -16.74 44.73
N ARG A 524 20.95 -15.44 44.47
CA ARG A 524 21.42 -14.37 45.36
C ARG A 524 20.79 -14.47 46.75
N ARG A 525 19.49 -14.74 46.86
CA ARG A 525 18.81 -14.93 48.16
C ARG A 525 19.43 -16.09 48.95
N HIS A 526 19.72 -17.21 48.28
CA HIS A 526 20.36 -18.37 48.89
C HIS A 526 21.78 -18.04 49.37
N ARG A 527 22.55 -17.24 48.63
CA ARG A 527 23.88 -16.77 49.04
C ARG A 527 23.84 -15.93 50.33
N VAL A 528 22.89 -14.99 50.44
CA VAL A 528 22.76 -14.13 51.63
C VAL A 528 22.32 -14.96 52.83
N TYR A 529 21.31 -15.83 52.68
CA TYR A 529 20.83 -16.69 53.75
C TYR A 529 21.91 -17.66 54.26
N LYS A 530 22.72 -18.23 53.36
CA LYS A 530 23.86 -19.10 53.74
C LYS A 530 24.93 -18.31 54.51
N LYS A 531 25.26 -17.08 54.08
CA LYS A 531 26.23 -16.22 54.78
C LYS A 531 25.75 -15.87 56.19
N GLU A 532 24.48 -15.50 56.35
CA GLU A 532 23.89 -15.14 57.64
C GLU A 532 23.77 -16.36 58.58
N HIS A 533 23.48 -17.55 58.04
CA HIS A 533 23.46 -18.78 58.83
C HIS A 533 24.86 -19.23 59.23
N MET A 534 25.88 -19.03 58.38
CA MET A 534 27.27 -19.29 58.73
C MET A 534 27.76 -18.32 59.82
N SER A 535 27.44 -17.02 59.74
CA SER A 535 27.85 -16.06 60.76
C SER A 535 27.22 -16.35 62.13
N LYS A 536 25.94 -16.74 62.16
CA LYS A 536 25.26 -17.17 63.40
C LYS A 536 25.82 -18.47 63.98
N LEU A 537 26.36 -19.35 63.14
CA LEU A 537 27.00 -20.59 63.59
C LEU A 537 28.38 -20.30 64.20
N ASP A 538 29.16 -19.39 63.60
CA ASP A 538 30.44 -18.92 64.18
C ASP A 538 30.21 -18.21 65.53
N GLU A 539 29.21 -17.32 65.64
CA GLU A 539 28.86 -16.63 66.91
C GLU A 539 28.34 -17.60 67.99
N GLY A 540 27.69 -18.70 67.60
CA GLY A 540 27.18 -19.72 68.53
C GLY A 540 28.24 -20.67 69.08
N VAL A 541 29.39 -20.79 68.41
CA VAL A 541 30.50 -21.66 68.83
C VAL A 541 31.43 -20.96 69.83
N GLU A 542 31.44 -19.63 69.90
CA GLU A 542 32.28 -18.86 70.85
C GLU A 542 31.74 -18.81 72.31
N VAL A 543 30.56 -19.36 72.61
CA VAL A 543 29.93 -19.24 73.95
C VAL A 543 30.00 -20.53 74.79
N GLU A 544 30.46 -21.66 74.25
CA GLU A 544 30.48 -22.95 74.95
C GLU A 544 31.92 -23.44 75.20
N GLY A 545 32.69 -22.63 75.92
CA GLY A 545 34.07 -22.94 76.30
C GLY A 545 34.48 -22.25 77.61
N ASP A 546 34.49 -23.05 78.68
CA ASP A 546 35.23 -22.87 79.92
C ASP A 546 34.52 -22.20 81.12
N LYS A 547 33.91 -23.03 81.98
CA LYS A 547 33.59 -22.69 83.36
C LYS A 547 34.32 -23.70 84.26
N PRO A 548 35.40 -23.31 84.96
CA PRO A 548 36.10 -24.22 85.85
C PRO A 548 35.29 -24.43 87.13
N THR A 549 35.00 -25.70 87.44
CA THR A 549 34.60 -26.16 88.77
C THR A 549 35.75 -25.97 89.74
N HIS A 550 35.60 -25.07 90.70
CA HIS A 550 36.46 -24.97 91.89
C HIS A 550 36.02 -26.01 92.93
N GLU A 551 36.93 -26.91 93.31
CA GLU A 551 36.98 -27.51 94.64
C GLU A 551 37.58 -26.49 95.61
N GLU A 552 36.79 -26.04 96.58
CA GLU A 552 37.03 -26.06 98.03
C GLU A 552 35.79 -25.54 98.78
#